data_AF-A0A1W9RS54-F1
#
_entry.id   AF-A0A1W9RS54-F1
#
_cell.length_a   1.000
_cell.length_b   1.000
_cell.length_c   1.000
_cell.angle_alpha   90.00
_cell.angle_beta   90.00
_cell.angle_gamma   90.00
#
_symmetry.space_group_name_H-M   'P 1'
#
loop_
_entity.id
_entity.type
_entity.pdbx_description
1 polymer ?
#
loop_
_entity_poly.entity_id
_entity_poly.type
_entity_poly.pdbx_seq_one_letter_code
_entity_poly.pdbx_strand_id
1 'polypeptide(L)'
;GMGGAVKNLGMGLASRKGKLRQHSSVKPWIDAPKCTGCGQCILWCPENAITMNGDVAVINEEICIGCGECLTVCHFGAVQYNWKTSSDQLQKRMAEHALGSIVNKRDKVCFFNVVMNVTKDCDCLGTKQKPIIPDIGILASFDPVAIDKASLDLIEENGGKSLAQLSYPSLNPMIQLEHGAKIGLGELEYELVKIIDRSHE
;
A
#
# COMPACT_ATOMS: atom_id res chain seq x y z
N GLY A 1 2.82 0.67 9.02
CA GLY A 1 2.53 1.70 8.00
C GLY A 1 1.52 2.69 8.55
N MET A 2 1.57 3.92 8.06
CA MET A 2 0.65 5.00 8.41
C MET A 2 -0.45 5.14 7.34
N GLY A 3 -1.64 5.59 7.74
CA GLY A 3 -2.73 5.97 6.84
C GLY A 3 -2.54 7.32 6.15
N GLY A 4 -1.36 7.59 5.60
CA GLY A 4 -0.97 8.90 5.05
C GLY A 4 -1.00 8.99 3.52
N ALA A 5 -0.33 10.02 2.99
CA ALA A 5 -0.21 10.30 1.57
C ALA A 5 0.37 9.11 0.80
N VAL A 6 1.45 8.48 1.28
CA VAL A 6 2.10 7.36 0.57
C VAL A 6 1.16 6.16 0.48
N LYS A 7 0.43 5.83 1.55
CA LYS A 7 -0.57 4.75 1.52
C LYS A 7 -1.70 5.07 0.54
N ASN A 8 -2.24 6.28 0.57
CA ASN A 8 -3.35 6.68 -0.30
C ASN A 8 -2.94 6.68 -1.78
N LEU A 9 -1.72 7.14 -2.10
CA LEU A 9 -1.15 7.04 -3.45
C LEU A 9 -0.90 5.59 -3.87
N GLY A 10 -0.30 4.79 -2.98
CA GLY A 10 0.18 3.45 -3.30
C GLY A 10 -0.94 2.41 -3.36
N MET A 11 -1.85 2.43 -2.39
CA MET A 11 -2.95 1.47 -2.27
C MET A 11 -4.27 2.02 -2.83
N GLY A 12 -4.54 3.31 -2.64
CA GLY A 12 -5.79 3.94 -3.10
C GLY A 12 -5.86 4.04 -4.63
N LEU A 13 -4.75 4.42 -5.28
CA LEU A 13 -4.68 4.55 -6.74
C LEU A 13 -4.21 3.27 -7.47
N ALA A 14 -4.01 2.17 -6.74
CA ALA A 14 -3.62 0.91 -7.36
C ALA A 14 -4.79 0.26 -8.10
N SER A 15 -4.51 -0.25 -9.30
CA SER A 15 -5.40 -1.15 -10.02
C SER A 15 -5.62 -2.45 -9.22
N ARG A 16 -6.64 -3.25 -9.60
CA ARG A 16 -6.86 -4.58 -9.00
C ARG A 16 -5.59 -5.45 -9.05
N LYS A 17 -4.87 -5.42 -10.17
CA LYS A 17 -3.57 -6.09 -10.35
C LYS A 17 -2.51 -5.53 -9.40
N GLY A 18 -2.42 -4.21 -9.26
CA GLY A 18 -1.49 -3.56 -8.34
C GLY A 18 -1.74 -3.94 -6.88
N LYS A 19 -2.99 -3.94 -6.43
CA LYS A 19 -3.36 -4.39 -5.08
C LYS A 19 -2.96 -5.84 -4.83
N LEU A 20 -3.21 -6.73 -5.79
CA LEU A 20 -2.78 -8.13 -5.68
C LEU A 20 -1.25 -8.24 -5.54
N ARG A 21 -0.48 -7.51 -6.35
CA ARG A 21 0.99 -7.48 -6.25
C ARG A 21 1.47 -6.92 -4.91
N GLN A 22 0.77 -5.95 -4.32
CA GLN A 22 1.10 -5.45 -2.99
C GLN A 22 0.88 -6.51 -1.90
N HIS A 23 -0.19 -7.31 -1.99
CA HIS A 23 -0.57 -8.26 -0.95
C HIS A 23 -0.05 -9.69 -1.11
N SER A 24 0.45 -10.08 -2.29
CA SER A 24 0.94 -11.45 -2.50
C SER A 24 2.45 -11.54 -2.66
N SER A 25 3.08 -12.30 -1.79
CA SER A 25 4.53 -12.56 -1.74
C SER A 25 4.93 -13.75 -2.60
N VAL A 26 3.97 -14.53 -3.10
CA VAL A 26 4.22 -15.78 -3.83
C VAL A 26 3.52 -15.79 -5.18
N LYS A 27 4.00 -16.68 -6.05
CA LYS A 27 3.39 -16.96 -7.33
C LYS A 27 2.05 -17.69 -7.11
N PRO A 28 1.03 -17.46 -7.96
CA PRO A 28 -0.24 -18.19 -7.89
C PRO A 28 -0.06 -19.69 -8.02
N TRP A 29 -1.04 -20.45 -7.52
CA TRP A 29 -1.24 -21.85 -7.88
C TRP A 29 -2.68 -22.10 -8.35
N ILE A 30 -2.91 -23.26 -8.97
CA ILE A 30 -4.24 -23.71 -9.39
C ILE A 30 -4.77 -24.74 -8.38
N ASP A 31 -5.94 -24.46 -7.83
CA ASP A 31 -6.76 -25.38 -7.05
C ASP A 31 -7.48 -26.33 -8.02
N ALA A 32 -6.89 -27.50 -8.24
CA ALA A 32 -7.33 -28.48 -9.24
C ALA A 32 -8.82 -28.84 -9.14
N PRO A 33 -9.39 -29.12 -7.94
CA PRO A 33 -10.83 -29.35 -7.77
C PRO A 33 -11.77 -28.25 -8.29
N LYS A 34 -11.31 -27.00 -8.36
CA LYS A 34 -12.11 -25.87 -8.88
C LYS A 34 -11.84 -25.55 -10.34
N CYS A 35 -10.79 -26.14 -10.92
CA CYS A 35 -10.40 -25.89 -12.30
C CYS A 35 -11.34 -26.65 -13.25
N THR A 36 -11.88 -25.96 -14.24
CA THR A 36 -12.75 -26.54 -15.28
C THR A 36 -12.03 -26.76 -16.61
N GLY A 37 -10.73 -26.50 -16.67
CA GLY A 37 -9.94 -26.64 -17.90
C GLY A 37 -10.24 -25.61 -19.00
N CYS A 38 -10.92 -24.51 -18.70
CA CYS A 38 -11.40 -23.55 -19.72
C CYS A 38 -10.31 -22.77 -20.48
N GLY A 39 -9.04 -22.87 -20.07
CA GLY A 39 -7.90 -22.25 -20.77
C GLY A 39 -7.77 -20.73 -20.68
N GLN A 40 -8.71 -20.00 -20.06
CA GLN A 40 -8.66 -18.53 -19.98
C GLN A 40 -7.37 -18.01 -19.33
N CYS A 41 -6.90 -18.64 -18.25
CA CYS A 41 -5.66 -18.24 -17.58
C CYS A 41 -4.41 -18.37 -18.49
N ILE A 42 -4.40 -19.32 -19.43
CA ILE A 42 -3.31 -19.53 -20.39
C ILE A 42 -3.28 -18.36 -21.38
N LEU A 43 -4.43 -18.03 -21.97
CA LEU A 43 -4.55 -16.96 -22.96
C LEU A 43 -4.08 -15.60 -22.43
N TRP A 44 -4.32 -15.34 -21.15
CA TRP A 44 -4.00 -14.06 -20.51
C TRP A 44 -2.63 -14.04 -19.82
N CYS A 45 -1.87 -15.15 -19.83
CA CYS A 45 -0.56 -15.17 -19.21
C CYS A 45 0.47 -14.46 -20.09
N PRO A 46 1.03 -13.31 -19.67
CA PRO A 46 1.97 -12.55 -20.52
C PRO A 46 3.31 -13.28 -20.74
N GLU A 47 3.66 -14.20 -19.85
CA GLU A 47 4.93 -14.94 -19.89
C GLU A 47 4.75 -16.37 -20.41
N ASN A 48 3.53 -16.75 -20.86
CA ASN A 48 3.19 -18.13 -21.24
C ASN A 48 3.56 -19.18 -20.16
N ALA A 49 3.49 -18.79 -18.88
CA ALA A 49 3.89 -19.62 -17.75
C ALA A 49 2.86 -20.69 -17.37
N ILE A 50 1.74 -20.81 -18.09
CA ILE A 50 0.62 -21.68 -17.73
C ILE A 50 0.36 -22.65 -18.87
N THR A 51 0.26 -23.94 -18.55
CA THR A 51 -0.03 -25.02 -19.50
C THR A 51 -1.15 -25.90 -18.98
N MET A 52 -1.69 -26.78 -19.85
CA MET A 52 -2.64 -27.81 -19.44
C MET A 52 -1.90 -29.11 -19.10
N ASN A 53 -2.26 -29.71 -17.97
CA ASN A 53 -1.91 -31.08 -17.62
C ASN A 53 -3.21 -31.89 -17.46
N GLY A 54 -3.58 -32.63 -18.50
CA GLY A 54 -4.92 -33.19 -18.63
C GLY A 54 -5.98 -32.09 -18.67
N ASP A 55 -6.99 -32.19 -17.80
CA ASP A 55 -8.10 -31.23 -17.73
C ASP A 55 -7.85 -30.06 -16.76
N VAL A 56 -6.65 -29.98 -16.16
CA VAL A 56 -6.30 -28.96 -15.16
C VAL A 56 -5.15 -28.08 -15.64
N ALA A 57 -5.30 -26.78 -15.45
CA ALA A 57 -4.23 -25.82 -15.71
C ALA A 57 -3.13 -25.92 -14.64
N VAL A 58 -1.86 -25.77 -15.03
CA VAL A 58 -0.69 -25.80 -14.15
C VAL A 58 0.19 -24.59 -14.43
N ILE A 59 0.72 -23.97 -13.38
CA ILE A 59 1.58 -22.79 -13.46
C ILE A 59 3.03 -23.25 -13.27
N ASN A 60 3.89 -22.95 -14.24
CA ASN A 60 5.33 -23.07 -14.09
C ASN A 60 5.84 -21.92 -13.21
N GLU A 61 6.23 -22.25 -11.99
CA GLU A 61 6.71 -21.27 -11.03
C GLU A 61 8.02 -20.61 -11.45
N GLU A 62 8.90 -21.25 -12.22
CA GLU A 62 10.17 -20.64 -12.62
C GLU A 62 9.93 -19.49 -13.60
N ILE A 63 8.98 -19.66 -14.53
CA ILE A 63 8.62 -18.67 -15.55
C ILE A 63 7.67 -17.61 -15.00
N CYS A 64 6.77 -17.97 -14.08
CA CYS A 64 5.74 -17.07 -13.61
C CYS A 64 6.33 -15.85 -12.88
N ILE A 65 5.99 -14.64 -13.33
CA ILE A 65 6.43 -13.37 -12.71
C ILE A 65 5.47 -12.89 -11.59
N GLY A 66 4.51 -13.71 -11.18
CA GLY A 66 3.52 -13.36 -10.15
C GLY A 66 2.61 -12.19 -10.54
N CYS A 67 2.29 -12.04 -11.84
CA CYS A 67 1.66 -10.82 -12.34
C CYS A 67 0.20 -10.63 -11.93
N GLY A 68 -0.55 -11.70 -11.62
CA GLY A 68 -1.94 -11.59 -11.22
C GLY A 68 -2.99 -11.89 -12.28
N GLU A 69 -2.64 -11.91 -13.56
CA GLU A 69 -3.63 -11.90 -14.65
C GLU A 69 -4.51 -13.16 -14.67
N CYS A 70 -3.94 -14.32 -14.37
CA CYS A 70 -4.71 -15.55 -14.25
C CYS A 70 -5.82 -15.43 -13.18
N LEU A 71 -5.59 -14.69 -12.09
CA LEU A 71 -6.59 -14.49 -11.03
C LEU A 71 -7.79 -13.68 -11.51
N THR A 72 -7.52 -12.63 -12.28
CA THR A 72 -8.56 -11.67 -12.69
C THR A 72 -9.52 -12.29 -13.69
N VAL A 73 -9.06 -13.27 -14.48
CA VAL A 73 -9.84 -13.95 -15.53
C VAL A 73 -10.44 -15.29 -15.12
N CYS A 74 -10.05 -15.84 -13.96
CA CYS A 74 -10.59 -17.11 -13.48
C CYS A 74 -11.97 -16.92 -12.83
N HIS A 75 -13.02 -17.16 -13.60
CA HIS A 75 -14.42 -17.07 -13.12
C HIS A 75 -14.82 -18.18 -12.14
N PHE A 76 -14.03 -19.24 -12.04
CA PHE A 76 -14.30 -20.41 -11.18
C PHE A 76 -13.56 -20.33 -9.84
N GLY A 77 -12.76 -19.28 -9.62
CA GLY A 77 -11.96 -19.15 -8.40
C GLY A 77 -10.91 -20.27 -8.23
N ALA A 78 -10.47 -20.89 -9.33
CA ALA A 78 -9.47 -21.95 -9.30
C ALA A 78 -8.05 -21.40 -9.08
N VAL A 79 -7.77 -20.16 -9.49
CA VAL A 79 -6.47 -19.53 -9.24
C VAL A 79 -6.44 -19.01 -7.80
N GLN A 80 -5.43 -19.42 -7.04
CA GLN A 80 -5.26 -19.09 -5.63
C GLN A 80 -3.90 -18.41 -5.38
N TYR A 81 -3.84 -17.61 -4.32
CA TYR A 81 -2.64 -16.88 -3.89
C TYR A 81 -2.43 -17.02 -2.39
N ASN A 82 -1.17 -16.98 -1.97
CA ASN A 82 -0.87 -16.81 -0.55
C ASN A 82 -0.90 -15.31 -0.27
N TRP A 83 -1.90 -14.90 0.49
CA TRP A 83 -2.10 -13.52 0.93
C TRP A 83 -1.16 -13.14 2.09
N LYS A 84 -0.34 -14.07 2.58
CA LYS A 84 0.63 -13.83 3.66
C LYS A 84 1.89 -13.14 3.10
N THR A 85 1.79 -11.83 2.90
CA THR A 85 2.96 -10.95 2.72
C THR A 85 3.36 -10.35 4.05
N SER A 86 4.65 -10.29 4.34
CA SER A 86 5.16 -9.62 5.53
C SER A 86 4.92 -8.10 5.42
N SER A 87 4.68 -7.45 6.55
CA SER A 87 4.32 -6.02 6.57
C SER A 87 5.40 -5.12 5.97
N ASP A 88 6.68 -5.51 6.07
CA ASP A 88 7.79 -4.78 5.46
C ASP A 88 7.71 -4.78 3.92
N GLN A 89 7.42 -5.93 3.31
CA GLN A 89 7.30 -6.06 1.85
C GLN A 89 6.08 -5.32 1.33
N LEU A 90 4.96 -5.41 2.05
CA LEU A 90 3.75 -4.66 1.70
C LEU A 90 4.02 -3.15 1.70
N GLN A 91 4.72 -2.64 2.72
CA GLN A 91 5.07 -1.22 2.83
C GLN A 91 5.99 -0.75 1.71
N LYS A 92 7.02 -1.53 1.36
CA LYS A 92 7.93 -1.21 0.24
C LYS A 92 7.20 -1.16 -1.10
N ARG A 93 6.40 -2.18 -1.40
CA ARG A 93 5.61 -2.25 -2.64
C ARG A 93 4.59 -1.12 -2.73
N MET A 94 4.03 -0.69 -1.61
CA MET A 94 3.11 0.45 -1.57
C MET A 94 3.82 1.75 -1.93
N ALA A 95 5.03 1.99 -1.44
CA ALA A 95 5.85 3.14 -1.85
C ALA A 95 6.23 3.07 -3.34
N GLU A 96 6.57 1.90 -3.87
CA GLU A 96 6.84 1.70 -5.30
C GLU A 96 5.62 2.03 -6.18
N HIS A 97 4.43 1.60 -5.76
CA HIS A 97 3.18 1.95 -6.44
C HIS A 97 2.87 3.44 -6.31
N ALA A 98 3.13 4.05 -5.14
CA ALA A 98 2.96 5.48 -4.96
C ALA A 98 3.84 6.27 -5.94
N LEU A 99 5.09 5.87 -6.10
CA LEU A 99 6.02 6.47 -7.07
C LEU A 99 5.49 6.32 -8.51
N GLY A 100 5.11 5.10 -8.91
CA GLY A 100 4.53 4.84 -10.23
C GLY A 100 3.28 5.69 -10.50
N SER A 101 2.46 5.93 -9.46
CA SER A 101 1.25 6.75 -9.56
C SER A 101 1.52 8.22 -9.84
N ILE A 102 2.70 8.77 -9.49
CA ILE A 102 2.98 10.22 -9.59
C ILE A 102 4.23 10.58 -10.40
N VAL A 103 5.04 9.61 -10.84
CA VAL A 103 6.35 9.83 -11.47
C VAL A 103 6.34 10.84 -12.62
N ASN A 104 5.27 10.88 -13.42
CA ASN A 104 5.13 11.78 -14.58
C ASN A 104 4.32 13.06 -14.31
N LYS A 105 4.06 13.39 -13.04
CA LYS A 105 3.22 14.54 -12.65
C LYS A 105 3.61 15.13 -11.30
N ARG A 106 4.89 15.04 -10.93
CA ARG A 106 5.41 15.55 -9.65
C ARG A 106 5.16 17.05 -9.46
N ASP A 107 5.17 17.81 -10.55
CA ASP A 107 4.87 19.25 -10.61
C ASP A 107 3.37 19.59 -10.51
N LYS A 108 2.49 18.57 -10.48
CA LYS A 108 1.02 18.73 -10.55
C LYS A 108 0.29 18.03 -9.40
N VAL A 109 1.01 17.66 -8.35
CA VAL A 109 0.43 16.99 -7.18
C VAL A 109 0.68 17.83 -5.95
N CYS A 110 -0.31 17.89 -5.06
CA CYS A 110 -0.16 18.41 -3.70
C CYS A 110 -0.83 17.41 -2.74
N PHE A 111 -0.30 17.34 -1.53
CA PHE A 111 -0.72 16.38 -0.52
C PHE A 111 -1.22 17.13 0.70
N PHE A 112 -2.31 16.61 1.26
CA PHE A 112 -2.87 17.08 2.52
C PHE A 112 -3.04 15.89 3.44
N ASN A 113 -2.48 16.00 4.65
CA ASN A 113 -2.71 15.04 5.72
C ASN A 113 -3.60 15.72 6.76
N VAL A 114 -4.79 15.17 6.99
CA VAL A 114 -5.69 15.62 8.05
C VAL A 114 -5.43 14.77 9.28
N VAL A 115 -4.59 15.26 10.17
CA VAL A 115 -4.14 14.57 11.38
C VAL A 115 -5.11 14.89 12.52
N MET A 116 -6.35 14.42 12.35
CA MET A 116 -7.44 14.56 13.32
C MET A 116 -8.10 13.19 13.51
N ASN A 117 -8.67 12.97 14.70
CA ASN A 117 -9.30 11.70 15.07
C ASN A 117 -8.41 10.49 14.74
N VAL A 118 -7.12 10.58 15.08
CA VAL A 118 -6.15 9.52 14.82
C VAL A 118 -6.51 8.29 15.66
N THR A 119 -6.74 7.15 15.01
CA THR A 119 -7.18 5.90 15.64
C THR A 119 -6.15 4.79 15.53
N LYS A 120 -6.31 3.72 16.32
CA LYS A 120 -5.44 2.54 16.30
C LYS A 120 -5.49 1.79 14.97
N ASP A 121 -6.68 1.57 14.43
CA ASP A 121 -6.91 0.79 13.22
C ASP A 121 -7.23 1.71 12.03
N CYS A 122 -7.06 1.17 10.82
CA CYS A 122 -7.50 1.87 9.62
C CYS A 122 -9.02 2.06 9.63
N ASP A 123 -9.46 3.27 9.33
CA ASP A 123 -10.85 3.65 9.05
C ASP A 123 -11.58 2.70 8.09
N CYS A 124 -10.84 2.11 7.14
CA CYS A 124 -11.32 1.13 6.18
C CYS A 124 -11.92 -0.16 6.80
N LEU A 125 -11.70 -0.44 8.09
CA LEU A 125 -12.26 -1.64 8.75
C LEU A 125 -13.74 -1.53 9.08
N GLY A 126 -14.37 -0.36 8.91
CA GLY A 126 -15.82 -0.18 9.09
C GLY A 126 -16.30 -0.33 10.54
N THR A 127 -15.38 -0.29 11.51
CA THR A 127 -15.69 -0.37 12.95
C THR A 127 -15.56 1.00 13.60
N LYS A 128 -16.38 1.26 14.62
CA LYS A 128 -16.27 2.49 15.41
C LYS A 128 -15.00 2.44 16.25
N GLN A 129 -14.15 3.45 16.09
CA GLN A 129 -12.88 3.57 16.80
C GLN A 129 -12.88 4.81 17.70
N LYS A 130 -11.93 4.86 18.64
CA LYS A 130 -11.70 6.01 19.53
C LYS A 130 -10.36 6.64 19.18
N PRO A 131 -10.26 7.99 19.20
CA PRO A 131 -8.98 8.66 19.03
C PRO A 131 -7.97 8.19 20.08
N ILE A 132 -6.72 8.01 19.66
CA ILE A 132 -5.59 7.62 20.51
C ILE A 132 -4.68 8.80 20.88
N ILE A 133 -4.82 9.92 20.19
CA ILE A 133 -4.14 11.20 20.48
C ILE A 133 -5.10 12.37 20.24
N PRO A 134 -4.82 13.58 20.78
CA PRO A 134 -5.53 14.80 20.42
C PRO A 134 -5.38 15.17 18.94
N ASP A 135 -6.28 16.01 18.44
CA ASP A 135 -6.20 16.53 17.07
C ASP A 135 -5.00 17.46 16.91
N ILE A 136 -4.24 17.28 15.83
CA ILE A 136 -3.05 18.09 15.49
C ILE A 136 -3.42 19.16 14.46
N GLY A 137 -4.25 18.80 13.48
CA GLY A 137 -4.73 19.71 12.44
C GLY A 137 -4.44 19.21 11.02
N ILE A 138 -4.21 20.14 10.10
CA ILE A 138 -4.01 19.86 8.67
C ILE A 138 -2.57 20.20 8.29
N LEU A 139 -1.89 19.26 7.65
CA LEU A 139 -0.59 19.46 7.03
C LEU A 139 -0.75 19.52 5.52
N ALA A 140 0.12 20.26 4.85
CA ALA A 140 0.19 20.35 3.41
C ALA A 140 1.64 20.26 2.92
N SER A 141 1.87 19.59 1.79
CA SER A 141 3.19 19.48 1.17
C SER A 141 3.08 19.12 -0.32
N PHE A 142 4.14 19.40 -1.08
CA PHE A 142 4.33 18.84 -2.43
C PHE A 142 5.12 17.53 -2.41
N ASP A 143 5.64 17.14 -1.25
CA ASP A 143 6.41 15.92 -1.05
C ASP A 143 5.62 14.91 -0.17
N PRO A 144 5.29 13.72 -0.69
CA PRO A 144 4.46 12.75 0.02
C PRO A 144 5.22 12.00 1.12
N VAL A 145 6.55 11.90 1.05
CA VAL A 145 7.36 11.27 2.11
C VAL A 145 7.51 12.25 3.27
N ALA A 146 7.84 13.51 2.97
CA ALA A 146 8.02 14.56 3.96
C ALA A 146 6.74 14.80 4.79
N ILE A 147 5.56 14.86 4.14
CA ILE A 147 4.30 15.09 4.87
C ILE A 147 3.90 13.91 5.76
N ASP A 148 4.19 12.68 5.35
CA ASP A 148 3.93 11.50 6.19
C ASP A 148 4.95 11.40 7.33
N LYS A 149 6.20 11.81 7.10
CA LYS A 149 7.22 11.91 8.15
C LYS A 149 6.83 12.97 9.19
N ALA A 150 6.45 14.17 8.74
CA ALA A 150 5.97 15.23 9.61
C ALA A 150 4.73 14.82 10.40
N SER A 151 3.78 14.10 9.78
CA SER A 151 2.63 13.52 10.49
C SER A 151 3.07 12.56 11.60
N LEU A 152 4.05 11.68 11.36
CA LEU A 152 4.51 10.71 12.37
C LEU A 152 5.17 11.41 13.54
N ASP A 153 6.01 12.40 13.26
CA ASP A 153 6.73 13.16 14.28
C ASP A 153 5.76 13.96 15.15
N LEU A 154 4.81 14.66 14.55
CA LEU A 154 3.80 15.41 15.29
C LEU A 154 2.88 14.49 16.13
N ILE A 155 2.56 13.29 15.62
CA ILE A 155 1.83 12.27 16.41
C ILE A 155 2.63 11.87 17.64
N GLU A 156 3.94 11.63 17.49
CA GLU A 156 4.80 11.24 18.60
C GLU A 156 4.98 12.37 19.62
N GLU A 157 5.20 13.60 19.15
CA GLU A 157 5.31 14.80 19.99
C GLU A 157 4.04 15.05 20.82
N ASN A 158 2.85 14.87 20.23
CA ASN A 158 1.57 15.14 20.91
C ASN A 158 1.05 13.93 21.71
N GLY A 159 1.42 12.71 21.31
CA GLY A 159 1.01 11.47 21.98
C GLY A 159 2.00 10.96 23.04
N GLY A 160 3.23 11.50 23.07
CA GLY A 160 4.32 11.06 23.93
C GLY A 160 4.86 9.65 23.62
N LYS A 161 4.39 9.03 22.54
CA LYS A 161 4.75 7.69 22.05
C LYS A 161 4.61 7.66 20.53
N SER A 162 5.47 6.90 19.87
CA SER A 162 5.35 6.65 18.44
C SER A 162 4.00 6.03 18.06
N LEU A 163 3.56 6.25 16.81
CA LEU A 163 2.33 5.65 16.29
C LEU A 163 2.34 4.12 16.42
N ALA A 164 3.50 3.47 16.24
CA ALA A 164 3.64 2.02 16.41
C ALA A 164 3.31 1.58 17.84
N GLN A 165 3.85 2.27 18.84
CA GLN A 165 3.58 1.96 20.24
C GLN A 165 2.11 2.21 20.63
N LEU A 166 1.48 3.20 20.03
CA LEU A 166 0.07 3.53 20.26
C LEU A 166 -0.90 2.59 19.53
N SER A 167 -0.47 1.95 18.44
CA SER A 167 -1.31 1.09 17.61
C SER A 167 -0.86 -0.38 17.64
N TYR A 168 0.16 -0.71 16.85
CA TYR A 168 0.69 -2.05 16.65
C TYR A 168 2.23 -2.06 16.84
N PRO A 169 2.73 -2.42 18.04
CA PRO A 169 4.16 -2.32 18.37
C PRO A 169 5.09 -3.18 17.49
N SER A 170 4.56 -4.24 16.87
CA SER A 170 5.33 -5.10 15.95
C SER A 170 5.50 -4.50 14.56
N LEU A 171 4.88 -3.35 14.27
CA LEU A 171 4.94 -2.70 12.97
C LEU A 171 5.84 -1.47 13.03
N ASN A 172 6.75 -1.35 12.07
CA ASN A 172 7.53 -0.14 11.87
C ASN A 172 6.99 0.65 10.66
N PRO A 173 6.40 1.85 10.85
CA PRO A 173 5.93 2.69 9.77
C PRO A 173 7.07 3.33 8.95
N MET A 174 8.27 3.46 9.52
CA MET A 174 9.43 4.07 8.84
C MET A 174 9.87 3.27 7.62
N ILE A 175 9.65 1.95 7.58
CA ILE A 175 10.00 1.10 6.43
C ILE A 175 9.42 1.65 5.12
N GLN A 176 8.20 2.18 5.15
CA GLN A 176 7.55 2.76 3.99
C GLN A 176 8.23 4.06 3.54
N LEU A 177 8.55 4.94 4.50
CA LEU A 177 9.11 6.25 4.23
C LEU A 177 10.59 6.17 3.83
N GLU A 178 11.38 5.34 4.52
CA GLU A 178 12.78 5.08 4.20
C GLU A 178 12.93 4.47 2.81
N HIS A 179 12.10 3.48 2.47
CA HIS A 179 12.11 2.91 1.12
C HIS A 179 11.64 3.92 0.08
N GLY A 180 10.58 4.68 0.39
CA GLY A 180 10.09 5.76 -0.44
C GLY A 180 11.19 6.77 -0.79
N ALA A 181 11.90 7.28 0.22
CA ALA A 181 13.03 8.18 0.02
C ALA A 181 14.14 7.54 -0.80
N LYS A 182 14.50 6.29 -0.48
CA LYS A 182 15.53 5.53 -1.23
C LYS A 182 15.23 5.40 -2.72
N ILE A 183 13.96 5.22 -3.10
CA ILE A 183 13.55 5.11 -4.52
C ILE A 183 13.20 6.47 -5.15
N GLY A 184 13.42 7.57 -4.42
CA GLY A 184 13.19 8.93 -4.87
C GLY A 184 11.72 9.36 -4.89
N LEU A 185 10.84 8.75 -4.09
CA LEU A 185 9.43 9.18 -3.96
C LEU A 185 9.29 10.57 -3.31
N GLY A 186 10.23 10.94 -2.45
CA GLY A 186 10.27 12.18 -1.69
C GLY A 186 11.40 12.15 -0.66
N GLU A 187 11.46 13.10 0.25
CA GLU A 187 12.54 13.23 1.24
C GLU A 187 12.05 12.98 2.67
N LEU A 188 12.95 12.47 3.52
CA LEU A 188 12.70 12.32 4.96
C LEU A 188 12.92 13.62 5.73
N GLU A 189 13.78 14.49 5.21
CA GLU A 189 14.05 15.81 5.79
C GLU A 189 12.97 16.80 5.37
N TYR A 190 12.52 17.63 6.30
CA TYR A 190 11.49 18.63 6.06
C TYR A 190 11.65 19.81 7.01
N GLU A 191 11.06 20.95 6.62
CA GLU A 191 10.90 22.12 7.48
C GLU A 191 9.42 22.34 7.77
N LEU A 192 9.05 22.45 9.05
CA LEU A 192 7.68 22.77 9.45
C LEU A 192 7.49 24.30 9.49
N VAL A 193 6.76 24.80 8.50
CA VAL A 193 6.34 26.20 8.44
C VAL A 193 4.91 26.34 8.99
N LYS A 194 4.76 26.98 10.16
CA LYS A 194 3.44 27.26 10.73
C LYS A 194 2.80 28.47 10.03
N ILE A 195 1.71 28.21 9.32
CA ILE A 195 0.86 29.26 8.75
C ILE A 195 -0.18 29.62 9.80
N ILE A 196 0.15 30.55 10.70
CA ILE A 196 -0.81 31.04 11.69
C ILE A 196 -1.76 31.99 10.97
N ASP A 197 -3.03 31.61 10.86
CA ASP A 197 -4.08 32.59 10.60
C ASP A 197 -4.41 33.30 11.94
N ARG A 198 -3.83 34.48 12.13
CA ARG A 198 -4.19 35.41 13.23
C ARG A 198 -5.35 36.33 12.84
N SER A 199 -6.33 35.86 12.07
CA SER A 199 -7.43 36.71 11.61
C SER A 199 -8.55 36.96 12.63
N HIS A 200 -8.50 36.39 13.84
CA HIS A 200 -9.46 36.70 14.92
C HIS A 200 -8.81 36.67 16.33
N GLU A 201 -7.94 37.63 16.62
CA GLU A 201 -7.75 38.18 17.98
C GLU A 201 -8.44 39.55 18.06
#